data_AF-A0A2V9LEW4-F1
#
_entry.id   AF-A0A2V9LEW4-F1
#
_cell.length_a   1.000
_cell.length_b   1.000
_cell.length_c   1.000
_cell.angle_alpha   90.00
_cell.angle_beta   90.00
_cell.angle_gamma   90.00
#
_symmetry.space_group_name_H-M   'P 1'
#
loop_
_entity.id
_entity.type
_entity.pdbx_description
1 polymer ?
#
loop_
_entity_poly.entity_id
_entity_poly.type
_entity_poly.pdbx_seq_one_letter_code
_entity_poly.pdbx_strand_id
1 'polypeptide(L)' 'MSEFWDSHDLSECWDQLRPAEFEVDIQSEATYYPLEATLSAELRSIARKKGISPEVLLNLWVQERSGKS' A
#
# COMPACT_ATOMS: atom_id res chain seq x y z
N MET A 1 30.60 6.89 1.46
CA MET A 1 29.34 7.61 1.16
C MET A 1 28.51 7.86 2.42
N SER A 2 28.25 6.85 3.28
CA SER A 2 27.49 7.06 4.54
C SER A 2 28.20 8.04 5.49
N GLU A 3 29.48 7.84 5.77
CA GLU A 3 30.25 8.65 6.75
C GLU A 3 30.27 10.16 6.45
N PHE A 4 30.08 10.55 5.18
CA PHE A 4 29.96 11.96 4.80
C PHE A 4 28.61 12.52 5.24
N TRP A 5 27.51 11.84 4.91
CA TRP A 5 26.15 12.26 5.29
C TRP A 5 25.81 12.00 6.76
N ASP A 6 26.60 11.20 7.47
CA ASP A 6 26.49 11.01 8.92
C ASP A 6 26.86 12.30 9.70
N SER A 7 27.61 13.22 9.09
CA SER A 7 28.03 14.49 9.68
C SER A 7 27.63 15.75 8.87
N HIS A 8 27.09 15.58 7.66
CA HIS A 8 26.70 16.67 6.77
C HIS A 8 25.21 16.65 6.48
N ASP A 9 24.55 17.80 6.57
CA ASP A 9 23.14 17.95 6.23
C ASP A 9 23.00 18.17 4.71
N LEU A 10 21.92 17.64 4.12
CA LEU A 10 21.58 17.83 2.70
C LEU A 10 21.50 19.31 2.33
N SER A 11 21.03 20.15 3.25
CA SER A 11 20.94 21.60 3.08
C SER A 11 22.29 22.28 2.83
N GLU A 12 23.39 21.73 3.34
CA GLU A 12 24.75 22.27 3.15
C GLU A 12 25.24 22.15 1.70
N CYS A 13 24.62 21.27 0.91
CA CYS A 13 25.00 21.01 -0.47
C CYS A 13 23.86 21.31 -1.46
N TRP A 14 22.77 21.95 -1.02
CA TRP A 14 21.56 22.15 -1.82
C TRP A 14 21.83 22.85 -3.17
N ASP A 15 22.69 23.88 -3.17
CA ASP A 15 23.07 24.65 -4.37
C ASP A 15 23.97 23.87 -5.34
N GLN A 16 24.50 22.71 -4.94
CA GLN A 16 25.39 21.87 -5.74
C GLN A 16 24.65 20.66 -6.33
N LEU A 17 23.41 20.41 -5.90
CA LEU A 17 22.58 19.33 -6.42
C LEU A 17 22.02 19.70 -7.79
N ARG A 18 21.87 18.69 -8.65
CA ARG A 18 21.15 18.81 -9.91
C ARG A 18 19.77 18.19 -9.78
N PRO A 19 18.75 18.75 -10.44
CA PRO A 19 17.43 18.14 -10.47
C PRO A 19 17.54 16.72 -11.05
N ALA A 20 16.99 15.75 -10.33
CA ALA A 20 16.84 14.39 -10.79
C ALA A 20 15.38 14.18 -11.19
N GLU A 21 15.13 13.81 -12.44
CA GLU A 21 13.81 13.37 -12.89
C GLU A 21 13.60 11.91 -12.51
N PHE A 22 12.44 11.60 -11.93
CA PHE A 22 12.00 10.26 -11.65
C PHE A 22 10.52 10.12 -11.98
N GLU A 23 10.13 8.99 -12.55
CA GLU A 23 8.73 8.67 -12.80
C GLU A 23 8.15 7.96 -11.58
N VAL A 24 7.02 8.46 -11.09
CA VAL A 24 6.22 7.79 -10.05
C VAL A 24 4.98 7.24 -10.72
N ASP A 25 4.90 5.92 -10.80
CA ASP A 25 3.75 5.24 -11.34
C ASP A 25 2.83 4.76 -10.21
N ILE A 26 1.79 5.55 -9.93
CA ILE A 26 0.77 5.19 -8.93
C ILE A 26 -0.27 4.31 -9.60
N GLN A 27 0.01 3.01 -9.66
CA GLN A 27 -0.77 2.02 -10.42
C GLN A 27 -2.15 1.67 -9.81
N SER A 28 -2.47 2.09 -8.58
CA SER A 28 -3.74 1.68 -7.94
C SER A 28 -4.26 2.69 -6.93
N GLU A 29 -5.48 3.17 -7.16
CA GLU A 29 -6.25 3.90 -6.16
C GLU A 29 -6.92 2.90 -5.22
N ALA A 30 -6.51 2.87 -3.95
CA ALA A 30 -7.13 2.03 -2.93
C ALA A 30 -8.15 2.85 -2.13
N THR A 31 -9.40 2.39 -2.08
CA THR A 31 -10.40 2.94 -1.17
C THR A 31 -10.48 2.08 0.09
N TYR A 32 -10.19 2.67 1.25
CA TYR A 32 -10.21 1.97 2.53
C TYR A 32 -11.54 2.18 3.25
N TYR A 33 -12.14 1.08 3.69
CA TYR A 33 -13.33 1.08 4.52
C TYR A 33 -13.02 0.50 5.90
N PRO A 34 -13.40 1.16 7.00
CA PRO A 34 -13.26 0.59 8.33
C PRO A 34 -14.16 -0.65 8.46
N LEU A 35 -13.64 -1.70 9.07
CA LEU A 35 -14.37 -2.92 9.42
C LEU A 35 -14.28 -3.15 10.93
N GLU A 36 -15.35 -3.66 11.51
CA GLU A 36 -15.35 -4.14 12.88
C GLU A 36 -14.24 -5.18 13.11
N ALA A 37 -13.60 -5.14 14.28
CA ALA A 37 -12.42 -5.96 14.55
C ALA A 37 -12.72 -7.46 14.47
N THR A 38 -13.89 -7.88 14.94
CA THR A 38 -14.36 -9.28 14.88
C THR A 38 -14.59 -9.72 13.43
N LEU A 39 -15.25 -8.88 12.63
CA LEU A 39 -15.49 -9.13 11.21
C LEU A 39 -14.16 -9.23 10.44
N SER A 40 -13.19 -8.36 10.75
CA SER A 40 -11.85 -8.41 10.16
C SER A 40 -11.13 -9.73 10.50
N ALA A 41 -11.27 -10.22 11.73
CA ALA A 41 -10.68 -11.49 12.15
C ALA A 41 -11.32 -12.69 11.42
N GLU A 42 -12.64 -12.69 11.26
CA GLU A 42 -13.35 -13.72 10.50
C GLU A 42 -12.96 -13.71 9.02
N LEU A 43 -12.91 -12.53 8.39
CA LEU A 43 -12.48 -12.37 7.00
C LEU A 43 -11.08 -12.97 6.79
N ARG A 44 -10.13 -12.66 7.69
CA ARG A 44 -8.76 -13.21 7.66
C ARG A 44 -8.76 -14.73 7.81
N SER A 45 -9.58 -15.28 8.70
CA SER A 45 -9.70 -16.72 8.91
C SER A 45 -10.20 -17.43 7.64
N ILE A 46 -11.22 -16.89 6.99
CA ILE A 46 -11.80 -17.46 5.77
C ILE A 46 -10.82 -17.34 4.60
N ALA A 47 -10.18 -16.17 4.43
CA ALA A 47 -9.20 -15.93 3.39
C ALA A 47 -8.02 -16.91 3.50
N ARG A 48 -7.51 -17.11 4.72
CA ARG A 48 -6.44 -18.09 5.01
C ARG A 48 -6.85 -19.51 4.65
N LYS A 49 -8.06 -19.95 4.99
CA LYS A 49 -8.58 -21.28 4.62
C LYS A 49 -8.70 -21.45 3.10
N LYS A 50 -8.97 -20.37 2.37
CA LYS A 50 -9.07 -20.34 0.90
C LYS A 50 -7.72 -20.12 0.20
N GLY A 51 -6.64 -19.85 0.93
CA GLY A 51 -5.32 -19.57 0.34
C GLY A 51 -5.23 -18.24 -0.41
N ILE A 52 -6.11 -17.29 -0.13
CA ILE A 52 -6.14 -15.96 -0.77
C ILE A 52 -6.01 -14.84 0.26
N SER A 53 -5.71 -13.62 -0.18
CA SER A 53 -5.65 -12.47 0.72
C SER A 53 -7.06 -12.04 1.19
N PRO A 54 -7.19 -11.42 2.37
CA PRO A 54 -8.46 -10.85 2.84
C PRO A 54 -9.04 -9.81 1.88
N GLU A 55 -8.17 -9.04 1.22
CA GLU A 55 -8.54 -8.06 0.20
C GLU A 55 -9.18 -8.71 -1.03
N VAL A 56 -8.56 -9.76 -1.57
CA VAL A 56 -9.11 -10.52 -2.71
C VAL A 56 -10.46 -11.12 -2.34
N LEU A 57 -10.58 -11.73 -1.15
CA LEU A 57 -11.84 -12.30 -0.68
C LEU A 57 -12.94 -11.23 -0.56
N LEU A 58 -12.62 -10.09 0.03
CA LEU A 58 -13.57 -8.99 0.20
C LEU A 58 -14.04 -8.44 -1.14
N ASN A 59 -13.12 -8.24 -2.09
CA ASN A 59 -13.45 -7.78 -3.43
C ASN A 59 -14.36 -8.76 -4.18
N LEU A 60 -14.08 -10.07 -4.11
CA LEU A 60 -14.94 -11.10 -4.70
C LEU A 60 -16.37 -11.05 -4.12
N TRP A 61 -16.50 -10.98 -2.79
CA TRP A 61 -17.81 -10.89 -2.15
C TRP A 61 -18.58 -9.62 -2.51
N VAL A 62 -17.89 -8.48 -2.63
CA VAL A 62 -18.51 -7.22 -3.06
C VAL A 62 -18.96 -7.33 -4.52
N GLN A 63 -18.14 -7.93 -5.41
CA GLN A 63 -18.50 -8.16 -6.80
C GLN A 63 -19.74 -9.04 -6.93
N GLU A 64 -19.77 -10.19 -6.25
CA GLU A 64 -20.92 -11.12 -6.20
C GLU A 64 -22.20 -10.40 -5.76
N ARG A 65 -22.14 -9.56 -4.73
CA ARG A 65 -23.31 -8.82 -4.23
C ARG A 65 -23.72 -7.65 -5.12
N SER A 66 -22.77 -7.03 -5.80
CA SER A 66 -23.03 -5.90 -6.71
C SER A 66 -23.60 -6.34 -8.06
N GLY A 67 -23.65 -7.65 -8.35
CA GLY A 67 -24.11 -8.20 -9.63
C GLY A 67 -23.15 -7.92 -10.79
N LYS A 68 -21.93 -7.45 -10.50
CA LYS A 68 -20.85 -7.33 -11.47
C LYS A 68 -20.19 -8.71 -11.60
N SER A 69 -20.69 -9.52 -12.53
CA SER A 69 -20.06 -10.78 -12.94
C SER A 69 -19.14 -10.57 -14.14
#